data_AF-A0A537ZBX7-F1
#
_entry.id   AF-A0A537ZBX7-F1
#
_cell.length_a   1.000
_cell.length_b   1.000
_cell.length_c   1.000
_cell.angle_alpha   90.00
_cell.angle_beta   90.00
_cell.angle_gamma   90.00
#
_symmetry.space_group_name_H-M   'P 1'
#
loop_
_entity.id
_entity.type
_entity.pdbx_description
1 polymer ?
#
loop_
_entity_poly.entity_id
_entity_poly.type
_entity_poly.pdbx_seq_one_letter_code
_entity_poly.pdbx_strand_id
1 'polypeptide(L)'
;MTSAPEPELTASRWLVRSGRPLSGTVRVSGMTKNAGLKQMAAALLAPGTTTIRNVARVSDLDIMIDVLRAMGAQVDWMGPD
;
A
#
# COMPACT_ATOMS: atom_id res chain seq x y z
N MET A 1 -37.46 -27.94 -0.80
CA MET A 1 -36.10 -27.57 -0.35
C MET A 1 -35.75 -26.25 -0.99
N THR A 2 -36.07 -25.14 -0.32
CA THR A 2 -35.75 -23.79 -0.80
C THR A 2 -34.25 -23.57 -0.61
N SER A 3 -33.53 -23.35 -1.71
CA SER A 3 -32.15 -22.85 -1.68
C SER A 3 -32.15 -21.51 -0.96
N ALA A 4 -31.29 -21.35 0.04
CA ALA A 4 -31.09 -20.07 0.71
C ALA A 4 -30.73 -18.99 -0.34
N PRO A 5 -31.19 -17.74 -0.17
CA PRO A 5 -30.83 -16.66 -1.07
C PRO A 5 -29.31 -16.46 -1.05
N GLU A 6 -28.69 -16.37 -2.23
CA GLU A 6 -27.27 -16.03 -2.32
C GLU A 6 -27.06 -14.61 -1.77
N PRO A 7 -26.10 -14.41 -0.85
CA PRO A 7 -25.88 -13.09 -0.27
C PRO A 7 -25.38 -12.13 -1.35
N GLU A 8 -25.95 -10.93 -1.39
CA GLU A 8 -25.56 -9.85 -2.28
C GLU A 8 -24.07 -9.49 -2.05
N LEU A 9 -23.24 -9.66 -3.08
CA LEU A 9 -21.78 -9.59 -2.98
C LEU A 9 -21.24 -8.18 -3.19
N THR A 10 -21.20 -7.39 -2.12
CA THR A 10 -20.60 -6.04 -2.14
C THR A 10 -19.13 -6.03 -1.68
N ALA A 11 -18.61 -7.11 -1.08
CA ALA A 11 -17.25 -7.17 -0.56
C ALA A 11 -16.33 -8.09 -1.38
N SER A 12 -15.14 -7.59 -1.73
CA SER A 12 -14.07 -8.40 -2.34
C SER A 12 -13.68 -9.55 -1.41
N ARG A 13 -13.80 -10.79 -1.91
CA ARG A 13 -13.46 -12.01 -1.15
C ARG A 13 -12.43 -12.84 -1.89
N TRP A 14 -11.54 -13.47 -1.14
CA TRP A 14 -10.59 -14.45 -1.66
C TRP A 14 -11.11 -15.86 -1.39
N LEU A 15 -11.22 -16.69 -2.43
CA LEU A 15 -11.46 -18.12 -2.27
C LEU A 15 -10.11 -18.84 -2.22
N VAL A 16 -9.65 -19.16 -1.02
CA VAL A 16 -8.42 -19.92 -0.81
C VAL A 16 -8.77 -21.41 -0.74
N ARG A 17 -8.07 -22.24 -1.53
CA ARG A 17 -8.22 -23.69 -1.51
C ARG A 17 -6.96 -24.32 -0.92
N SER A 18 -7.12 -25.43 -0.21
CA SER A 18 -5.98 -26.23 0.22
C SER A 18 -5.22 -26.80 -0.99
N GLY A 19 -3.90 -26.94 -0.86
CA GLY A 19 -3.02 -27.38 -1.94
C GLY A 19 -1.69 -27.91 -1.41
N ARG A 20 -0.74 -28.13 -2.31
CA ARG A 20 0.63 -28.54 -1.95
C ARG A 20 1.41 -27.37 -1.32
N PRO A 21 2.47 -27.61 -0.54
CA PRO A 21 3.32 -26.55 -0.01
C PRO A 21 3.82 -25.62 -1.12
N LEU A 22 3.86 -24.31 -0.83
CA LEU A 22 4.46 -23.32 -1.74
C LEU A 22 5.96 -23.59 -1.88
N SER A 23 6.48 -23.49 -3.09
CA SER A 23 7.91 -23.62 -3.39
C SER A 23 8.32 -22.59 -4.42
N GLY A 24 9.47 -21.94 -4.21
CA GLY A 24 10.00 -20.90 -5.08
C GLY A 24 10.59 -19.72 -4.30
N THR A 25 10.89 -18.64 -5.01
CA THR A 25 11.41 -17.39 -4.45
C THR A 25 10.50 -16.24 -4.83
N VAL A 26 10.17 -15.40 -3.85
CA VAL A 26 9.49 -14.12 -4.09
C VAL A 26 10.45 -13.00 -3.77
N ARG A 27 10.48 -11.97 -4.62
CA ARG A 27 11.14 -10.72 -4.28
C ARG A 27 10.18 -9.89 -3.47
N VAL A 28 10.51 -9.62 -2.22
CA VAL A 28 9.78 -8.63 -1.42
C VAL A 28 10.19 -7.25 -1.92
N SER A 29 9.30 -6.62 -2.69
CA SER A 29 9.50 -5.27 -3.23
C SER A 29 8.76 -4.24 -2.39
N GLY A 30 9.38 -3.07 -2.24
CA GLY A 30 8.82 -1.94 -1.51
C GLY A 30 9.07 -1.98 -0.01
N MET A 31 9.46 -0.83 0.55
CA MET A 31 9.34 -0.55 1.97
C MET A 31 7.87 -0.61 2.33
N THR A 32 7.60 -1.36 3.39
CA THR A 32 6.26 -1.57 3.90
C THR A 32 5.73 -0.30 4.54
N LYS A 33 4.41 -0.28 4.78
CA LYS A 33 3.67 0.77 5.48
C LYS A 33 4.46 1.37 6.66
N ASN A 34 5.00 0.55 7.55
CA ASN A 34 5.60 1.05 8.79
C ASN A 34 6.93 1.79 8.59
N ALA A 35 7.69 1.48 7.54
CA ALA A 35 8.95 2.16 7.25
C ALA A 35 8.75 3.35 6.31
N GLY A 36 8.00 3.14 5.21
CA GLY A 36 7.76 4.18 4.21
C GLY A 36 7.04 5.40 4.78
N LEU A 37 5.97 5.18 5.56
CA LEU A 37 5.20 6.28 6.14
C LEU A 37 6.03 7.12 7.14
N LYS A 38 6.90 6.46 7.92
CA LYS A 38 7.79 7.18 8.86
C LYS A 38 8.85 8.00 8.14
N GLN A 39 9.39 7.48 7.03
CA GLN A 39 10.33 8.23 6.20
C GLN A 39 9.67 9.42 5.52
N MET A 40 8.43 9.26 5.06
CA MET A 40 7.62 10.35 4.51
C MET A 40 7.42 11.48 5.55
N ALA A 41 7.15 11.13 6.80
CA ALA A 41 7.08 12.12 7.88
C ALA A 41 8.45 12.76 8.17
N ALA A 42 9.51 11.95 8.24
CA ALA A 42 10.86 12.43 8.50
C ALA A 42 11.39 13.35 7.39
N ALA A 43 10.92 13.21 6.15
CA ALA A 43 11.27 14.07 5.03
C ALA A 43 10.94 15.55 5.28
N LEU A 44 9.92 15.84 6.10
CA LEU A 44 9.56 17.21 6.49
C LEU A 44 10.62 17.91 7.35
N LEU A 45 11.50 17.13 8.00
CA LEU A 45 12.56 17.67 8.86
C LEU A 45 13.85 17.97 8.08
N ALA A 46 13.96 17.47 6.85
CA ALA A 46 15.12 17.69 6.00
C ALA A 46 14.91 18.94 5.11
N PRO A 47 15.90 19.83 4.98
CA PRO A 47 15.82 20.94 4.06
C PRO A 47 15.83 20.44 2.60
N GLY A 48 14.99 21.05 1.75
CA GLY A 48 14.94 20.78 0.32
C GLY A 48 14.12 19.54 -0.05
N THR A 49 14.54 18.82 -1.09
CA THR A 49 13.79 17.71 -1.67
C THR A 49 14.34 16.37 -1.20
N THR A 50 13.48 15.54 -0.59
CA THR A 50 13.80 14.16 -0.22
C THR A 50 13.23 13.18 -1.23
N THR A 51 14.06 12.29 -1.77
CA THR A 51 13.60 11.19 -2.65
C THR A 51 13.58 9.87 -1.87
N ILE A 52 12.40 9.27 -1.73
CA ILE A 52 12.23 7.97 -1.07
C ILE A 52 12.13 6.87 -2.14
N ARG A 53 13.04 5.91 -2.12
CA ARG A 53 13.13 4.83 -3.13
C ARG A 53 12.62 3.50 -2.59
N ASN A 54 12.24 2.61 -3.51
CA ASN A 54 11.76 1.27 -3.19
C ASN A 54 10.60 1.34 -2.19
N VAL A 55 9.52 2.04 -2.54
CA VAL A 55 8.30 2.13 -1.74
C VAL A 55 7.18 1.42 -2.48
N ALA A 56 6.35 0.65 -1.78
CA ALA A 56 5.15 0.06 -2.38
C ALA A 56 4.00 1.06 -2.36
N ARG A 57 3.26 1.17 -3.46
CA ARG A 57 2.01 1.94 -3.50
C ARG A 57 0.91 1.10 -2.86
N VAL A 58 0.53 1.48 -1.66
CA VAL A 58 -0.53 0.88 -0.86
C VAL A 58 -1.49 1.99 -0.45
N SER A 59 -2.74 1.67 -0.11
CA SER A 59 -3.75 2.68 0.25
C SER A 59 -3.29 3.65 1.34
N ASP A 60 -2.55 3.18 2.34
CA ASP A 60 -2.02 4.03 3.41
C ASP A 60 -1.00 5.06 2.90
N LEU A 61 -0.32 4.79 1.80
CA LEU A 61 0.61 5.72 1.16
C LEU A 61 -0.14 6.90 0.56
N ASP A 62 -1.24 6.64 -0.16
CA ASP A 62 -2.05 7.70 -0.77
C ASP A 62 -2.62 8.62 0.31
N ILE A 63 -3.12 8.06 1.42
CA ILE A 63 -3.56 8.83 2.59
C ILE A 63 -2.44 9.70 3.15
N MET A 64 -1.23 9.15 3.27
CA MET A 64 -0.10 9.91 3.79
C MET A 64 0.36 11.02 2.82
N ILE A 65 0.30 10.77 1.51
CA ILE A 65 0.53 11.80 0.49
C ILE A 65 -0.45 12.97 0.68
N ASP A 66 -1.72 12.67 0.89
CA ASP A 66 -2.75 13.69 1.12
C ASP A 66 -2.50 14.47 2.42
N VAL A 67 -2.11 13.78 3.50
CA VAL A 67 -1.71 14.43 4.77
C VAL A 67 -0.52 15.37 4.57
N LEU A 68 0.53 14.91 3.86
CA LEU A 68 1.69 15.75 3.57
C LEU A 68 1.32 16.98 2.73
N ARG A 69 0.48 16.81 1.70
CA ARG A 69 -0.02 17.91 0.86
C ARG A 69 -0.87 18.89 1.65
N ALA A 70 -1.71 18.42 2.57
CA ALA A 70 -2.49 19.28 3.46
C ALA A 70 -1.62 20.13 4.40
N MET A 71 -0.42 19.65 4.73
CA MET A 71 0.60 20.43 5.48
C MET A 71 1.43 21.37 4.59
N GLY A 72 1.15 21.44 3.28
CA GLY A 72 1.82 22.31 2.33
C GLY A 72 3.04 21.71 1.62
N ALA A 73 3.34 20.42 1.84
CA ALA A 73 4.42 19.76 1.12
C ALA A 73 4.02 19.43 -0.33
N GLN A 74 4.96 19.56 -1.26
CA GLN A 74 4.81 19.04 -2.62
C GLN A 74 5.28 17.59 -2.65
N VAL A 75 4.45 16.70 -3.21
CA VAL A 75 4.73 15.26 -3.23
C VAL A 75 4.38 14.69 -4.59
N ASP A 76 5.37 14.09 -5.25
CA ASP A 76 5.27 13.44 -6.55
C ASP A 76 5.57 11.95 -6.44
N TRP A 77 4.68 11.14 -7.01
CA TRP A 77 4.92 9.71 -7.17
C TRP A 77 5.62 9.46 -8.51
N MET A 78 6.80 8.85 -8.44
CA MET A 78 7.63 8.53 -9.62
C MET A 78 7.64 7.02 -9.96
N GLY A 79 6.79 6.23 -9.29
CA GLY A 79 6.68 4.79 -9.52
C GLY A 79 5.57 4.43 -10.52
N PRO A 80 5.43 3.14 -10.88
CA PRO A 80 4.27 2.67 -11.63
C PRO A 80 2.98 2.91 -10.85
N ASP A 81 1.86 2.99 -11.57
CA ASP A 81 0.52 3.12 -10.97
C ASP A 81 0.11 1.88 -10.18
#